data_AF-A0A8D8TT77-F1
#
_entry.id   AF-A0A8D8TT77-F1
#
_cell.length_a   1.000
_cell.length_b   1.000
_cell.length_c   1.000
_cell.angle_alpha   90.00
_cell.angle_beta   90.00
_cell.angle_gamma   90.00
#
_symmetry.space_group_name_H-M   'P 1'
#
loop_
_entity.id
_entity.type
_entity.pdbx_description
1 polymer ?
#
loop_
_entity_poly.entity_id
_entity_poly.type
_entity_poly.pdbx_seq_one_letter_code
_entity_poly.pdbx_strand_id
1 'polypeptide(L)'
;MSNYVQLTLLVLTFVTLSHSSIIEDIPNPSNILDDVTIPSSVLPDIHITTPSVLPDRTTQSSASQDVTTPKDDGVADEYKITPKIIRRYGYPVEYHQVTTEDGYILGLYRIPHGKDRKADPQKKPVFLQHGLFLSSACFVLAGPNISKAFLLADEGYDVWLGNFRGNTYSRRHKCLSPDEAKFWDFSFHEMALYDIPATIDYILEKTNNKQLSFIGHAMGSTVFYITSILRPEYNDKVLVHVSLAPINYLGRTRSFIFKGIALFVNPFKAIIDLLLHGEILTRTPAVDSAMKLLCTKGDAAKKFCLNLLSFIFGGNEHQIPASLVPSIAADEPAGISIKSLTHYMQFINSKRFCQYDYGPLNQRVYNSETPPAYNLTAVNSKVVVIYSMNDPTSNEKDVERHYFQLPKDKAVGLYKVNNSAFTHMDFLWAKDVRSLLDNDLLEILSAYERNEVPNVKSLIPVKKVQ
;
A
#
# COMPACT_ATOMS: atom_id res chain seq x y z
N MET A 1 18.64 -26.91 2.45
CA MET A 1 17.32 -27.17 3.06
C MET A 1 16.39 -26.07 2.60
N SER A 2 15.31 -26.42 1.92
CA SER A 2 14.53 -25.51 1.08
C SER A 2 13.75 -24.46 1.91
N ASN A 3 13.67 -23.23 1.40
CA ASN A 3 12.82 -22.10 1.86
C ASN A 3 11.35 -22.51 2.15
N TYR A 4 10.93 -23.67 1.65
CA TYR A 4 9.67 -24.34 2.00
C TYR A 4 9.51 -24.60 3.51
N VAL A 5 10.58 -25.04 4.19
CA VAL A 5 10.56 -25.30 5.64
C VAL A 5 10.44 -24.00 6.42
N GLN A 6 11.01 -22.89 5.93
CA GLN A 6 10.96 -21.58 6.59
C GLN A 6 9.61 -20.88 6.45
N LEU A 7 8.97 -20.90 5.28
CA LEU A 7 7.63 -20.32 5.11
C LEU A 7 6.57 -21.14 5.85
N THR A 8 6.71 -22.48 5.81
CA THR A 8 5.84 -23.38 6.57
C THR A 8 6.07 -23.26 8.07
N LEU A 9 7.31 -23.09 8.55
CA LEU A 9 7.58 -22.75 9.96
C LEU A 9 7.05 -21.36 10.31
N LEU A 10 7.21 -20.33 9.48
CA LEU A 10 6.70 -19.00 9.80
C LEU A 10 5.18 -19.01 9.91
N VAL A 11 4.48 -19.56 8.90
CA VAL A 11 3.02 -19.65 8.89
C VAL A 11 2.51 -20.63 9.97
N LEU A 12 3.15 -21.78 10.18
CA LEU A 12 2.75 -22.71 11.24
C LEU A 12 3.03 -22.15 12.62
N THR A 13 4.21 -21.55 12.88
CA THR A 13 4.55 -20.92 14.15
C THR A 13 3.56 -19.80 14.46
N PHE A 14 3.17 -18.97 13.49
CA PHE A 14 2.15 -17.94 13.70
C PHE A 14 0.74 -18.54 13.93
N VAL A 15 0.37 -19.61 13.23
CA VAL A 15 -0.94 -20.29 13.40
C VAL A 15 -1.02 -21.11 14.69
N THR A 16 0.08 -21.70 15.14
CA THR A 16 0.15 -22.50 16.38
C THR A 16 0.21 -21.61 17.60
N LEU A 17 0.93 -20.48 17.55
CA LEU A 17 0.95 -19.51 18.65
C LEU A 17 -0.40 -18.82 18.84
N SER A 18 -1.21 -18.70 17.78
CA SER A 18 -2.58 -18.15 17.86
C SER A 18 -3.65 -19.17 18.26
N HIS A 19 -3.33 -20.47 18.33
CA HIS A 19 -4.25 -21.55 18.74
C HIS A 19 -4.00 -22.07 20.16
N SER A 20 -2.87 -21.71 20.79
CA SER A 20 -2.61 -22.05 22.19
C SER A 20 -3.29 -21.04 23.11
N SER A 21 -4.40 -21.45 23.71
CA SER A 21 -5.09 -20.80 24.84
C SER A 21 -4.27 -20.83 26.13
N ILE A 22 -2.99 -20.45 26.07
CA ILE A 22 -2.10 -20.33 27.23
C ILE A 22 -1.57 -18.90 27.22
N ILE A 23 -2.45 -17.97 27.58
CA ILE A 23 -2.06 -16.65 28.09
C ILE A 23 -2.38 -16.70 29.57
N GLU A 24 -1.53 -17.34 30.34
CA GLU A 24 -1.36 -17.13 31.78
C GLU A 24 0.04 -17.67 32.12
N ASP A 25 0.87 -16.79 32.68
CA ASP A 25 2.25 -17.00 33.14
C ASP A 25 3.38 -17.16 32.09
N ILE A 26 3.91 -16.02 31.61
CA ILE A 26 5.29 -15.92 31.11
C ILE A 26 6.08 -14.97 32.05
N PRO A 27 7.17 -15.42 32.69
CA PRO A 27 7.97 -14.55 33.55
C PRO A 27 8.80 -13.53 32.74
N ASN A 28 9.08 -12.41 33.40
CA ASN A 28 9.74 -11.21 32.89
C ASN A 28 11.05 -11.51 32.09
N PRO A 29 11.28 -10.97 30.87
CA PRO A 29 12.41 -11.35 30.01
C PRO A 29 13.78 -10.78 30.43
N SER A 30 13.88 -10.12 31.58
CA SER A 30 15.10 -9.45 32.03
C SER A 30 16.24 -10.39 32.43
N ASN A 31 16.05 -11.71 32.41
CA ASN A 31 17.02 -12.69 32.93
C ASN A 31 17.66 -13.62 31.86
N ILE A 32 17.53 -13.33 30.55
CA ILE A 32 18.07 -14.21 29.48
C ILE A 32 19.18 -13.52 28.64
N LEU A 33 19.66 -12.33 29.04
CA LEU A 33 20.60 -11.53 28.23
C LEU A 33 22.06 -11.49 28.72
N ASP A 34 22.43 -12.24 29.75
CA ASP A 34 23.78 -12.12 30.33
C ASP A 34 24.88 -12.93 29.63
N ASP A 35 24.61 -13.69 28.56
CA ASP A 35 25.61 -14.65 28.04
C ASP A 35 25.81 -14.67 26.51
N VAL A 36 25.61 -13.55 25.81
CA VAL A 36 25.98 -13.44 24.39
C VAL A 36 26.82 -12.21 24.12
N THR A 37 28.15 -12.38 24.13
CA THR A 37 29.11 -11.40 23.63
C THR A 37 29.24 -11.53 22.10
N ILE A 38 28.84 -10.50 21.36
CA ILE A 38 29.02 -10.42 19.90
C ILE A 38 30.33 -9.66 19.60
N PRO A 39 31.24 -10.20 18.75
CA PRO A 39 32.50 -9.52 18.42
C PRO A 39 32.28 -8.26 17.58
N SER A 40 33.04 -7.21 17.87
CA SER A 40 32.98 -5.87 17.27
C SER A 40 33.47 -5.75 15.81
N SER A 41 33.61 -6.86 15.07
CA SER A 41 34.18 -6.89 13.72
C SER A 41 33.19 -7.18 12.58
N VAL A 42 31.88 -7.12 12.85
CA VAL A 42 30.82 -7.29 11.81
C VAL A 42 29.83 -6.13 11.87
N LEU A 43 30.29 -4.94 11.47
CA LEU A 43 29.42 -3.82 11.14
C LEU A 43 29.72 -3.40 9.70
N PRO A 44 28.79 -3.54 8.74
CA PRO A 44 29.00 -3.03 7.39
C PRO A 44 28.95 -1.49 7.40
N ASP A 45 29.85 -0.87 6.63
CA ASP A 45 29.88 0.58 6.43
C ASP A 45 28.57 1.07 5.80
N ILE A 46 27.75 1.73 6.62
CA ILE A 46 26.55 2.44 6.17
C ILE A 46 27.00 3.78 5.58
N HIS A 47 27.06 3.87 4.26
CA HIS A 47 27.19 5.14 3.55
C HIS A 47 25.90 5.96 3.71
N ILE A 48 25.97 6.99 4.54
CA ILE A 48 24.93 8.00 4.74
C ILE A 48 25.07 9.04 3.62
N THR A 49 24.08 9.13 2.74
CA THR A 49 23.90 10.33 1.92
C THR A 49 23.14 11.36 2.76
N THR A 50 23.85 12.41 3.20
CA THR A 50 23.26 13.60 3.83
C THR A 50 22.43 14.39 2.82
N PRO A 51 21.35 15.09 3.23
CA PRO A 51 20.63 15.99 2.36
C PRO A 51 21.48 17.23 2.09
N SER A 52 22.08 17.33 0.90
CA SER A 52 22.79 18.53 0.49
C SER A 52 21.80 19.62 0.10
N VAL A 53 21.94 20.76 0.78
CA VAL A 53 21.40 22.08 0.44
C VAL A 53 21.59 22.36 -1.06
N LEU A 54 20.52 22.77 -1.73
CA LEU A 54 20.50 23.22 -3.13
C LEU A 54 21.56 24.31 -3.39
N PRO A 55 22.41 24.16 -4.43
CA PRO A 55 23.08 25.30 -5.03
C PRO A 55 22.43 25.72 -6.35
N ASP A 56 22.59 27.01 -6.61
CA ASP A 56 21.98 27.84 -7.63
C ASP A 56 22.22 27.39 -9.08
N ARG A 57 21.25 27.69 -9.95
CA ARG A 57 21.35 27.48 -11.41
C ARG A 57 22.43 28.36 -12.01
N THR A 58 23.50 27.76 -12.55
CA THR A 58 24.20 28.32 -13.72
C THR A 58 24.66 27.22 -14.68
N THR A 59 24.58 27.57 -15.96
CA THR A 59 24.74 26.78 -17.18
C THR A 59 26.12 26.13 -17.36
N GLN A 60 26.18 24.86 -17.83
CA GLN A 60 27.07 24.45 -18.95
C GLN A 60 26.85 22.99 -19.45
N SER A 61 26.46 22.91 -20.73
CA SER A 61 26.86 22.00 -21.82
C SER A 61 27.59 20.66 -21.60
N SER A 62 26.94 19.59 -22.08
CA SER A 62 27.44 18.44 -22.89
C SER A 62 28.58 17.54 -22.39
N ALA A 63 28.26 16.26 -22.16
CA ALA A 63 28.77 15.11 -22.95
C ALA A 63 28.10 13.81 -22.48
N SER A 64 27.32 13.20 -23.37
CA SER A 64 26.65 11.91 -23.19
C SER A 64 27.65 10.75 -23.32
N GLN A 65 27.79 9.93 -22.28
CA GLN A 65 28.32 8.58 -22.41
C GLN A 65 27.18 7.58 -22.20
N ASP A 66 26.84 6.91 -23.31
CA ASP A 66 25.87 5.82 -23.39
C ASP A 66 26.35 4.63 -22.55
N VAL A 67 25.67 4.40 -21.43
CA VAL A 67 25.64 3.08 -20.78
C VAL A 67 24.37 2.41 -21.25
N THR A 68 24.52 1.49 -22.22
CA THR A 68 23.42 0.67 -22.74
C THR A 68 22.86 -0.20 -21.63
N THR A 69 21.71 0.21 -21.08
CA THR A 69 20.86 -0.66 -20.28
C THR A 69 20.29 -1.77 -21.19
N PRO A 70 20.18 -3.02 -20.71
CA PRO A 70 19.48 -4.06 -21.47
C PRO A 70 18.04 -3.61 -21.71
N LYS A 71 17.64 -3.50 -22.98
CA LYS A 71 16.25 -3.34 -23.39
C LYS A 71 15.49 -4.63 -23.01
N ASP A 72 14.84 -4.59 -21.86
CA ASP A 72 13.72 -5.47 -21.54
C ASP A 72 12.45 -4.76 -22.03
N ASP A 73 11.83 -5.33 -23.05
CA ASP A 73 10.88 -4.72 -24.00
C ASP A 73 9.43 -4.62 -23.48
N GLY A 74 9.22 -4.75 -22.16
CA GLY A 74 7.88 -4.68 -21.55
C GLY A 74 6.98 -5.89 -21.84
N VAL A 75 7.45 -6.84 -22.64
CA VAL A 75 6.72 -8.06 -23.04
C VAL A 75 6.38 -8.92 -21.84
N ALA A 76 7.29 -9.04 -20.85
CA ALA A 76 7.04 -9.81 -19.63
C ALA A 76 5.89 -9.25 -18.77
N ASP A 77 5.67 -7.93 -18.81
CA ASP A 77 4.62 -7.25 -18.04
C ASP A 77 3.24 -7.34 -18.71
N GLU A 78 3.17 -7.61 -20.01
CA GLU A 78 1.90 -7.84 -20.71
C GLU A 78 1.20 -9.15 -20.31
N TYR A 79 1.97 -10.12 -19.80
CA TYR A 79 1.47 -11.44 -19.38
C TYR A 79 1.07 -11.52 -17.90
N LYS A 80 1.27 -10.44 -17.14
CA LYS A 80 0.85 -10.38 -15.73
C LYS A 80 -0.67 -10.32 -15.58
N ILE A 81 -1.14 -10.57 -14.36
CA ILE A 81 -2.58 -10.76 -14.10
C ILE A 81 -3.38 -9.50 -14.35
N THR A 82 -2.88 -8.33 -13.94
CA THR A 82 -3.56 -7.04 -14.16
C THR A 82 -3.98 -6.82 -15.62
N PRO A 83 -3.07 -6.77 -16.62
CA PRO A 83 -3.45 -6.53 -18.01
C PRO A 83 -4.24 -7.69 -18.62
N LYS A 84 -3.96 -8.94 -18.20
CA LYS A 84 -4.73 -10.11 -18.66
C LYS A 84 -6.20 -10.01 -18.28
N ILE A 85 -6.51 -9.56 -17.06
CA ILE A 85 -7.89 -9.39 -16.60
C ILE A 85 -8.55 -8.22 -17.33
N ILE A 86 -7.87 -7.09 -17.48
CA ILE A 86 -8.41 -5.92 -18.19
C ILE A 86 -8.79 -6.29 -19.63
N ARG A 87 -7.87 -6.93 -20.38
CA ARG A 87 -8.13 -7.38 -21.75
C ARG A 87 -9.23 -8.44 -21.83
N ARG A 88 -9.26 -9.39 -20.88
CA ARG A 88 -10.29 -10.43 -20.82
C ARG A 88 -11.71 -9.86 -20.79
N TYR A 89 -11.90 -8.71 -20.14
CA TYR A 89 -13.19 -8.03 -20.06
C TYR A 89 -13.43 -6.99 -21.17
N GLY A 90 -12.53 -6.90 -22.15
CA GLY A 90 -12.70 -6.05 -23.34
C GLY A 90 -12.31 -4.58 -23.16
N TYR A 91 -11.59 -4.24 -22.09
CA TYR A 91 -11.12 -2.88 -21.86
C TYR A 91 -9.73 -2.67 -22.50
N PRO A 92 -9.43 -1.46 -23.00
CA PRO A 92 -8.07 -1.11 -23.39
C PRO A 92 -7.14 -1.12 -22.17
N VAL A 93 -5.89 -1.53 -22.39
CA VAL A 93 -4.84 -1.45 -21.36
C VAL A 93 -3.55 -0.97 -21.98
N GLU A 94 -2.94 0.02 -21.33
CA GLU A 94 -1.58 0.48 -21.62
C GLU A 94 -0.68 0.11 -20.42
N TYR A 95 0.57 -0.23 -20.72
CA TYR A 95 1.61 -0.44 -19.72
C TYR A 95 2.62 0.70 -19.81
N HIS A 96 3.03 1.21 -18.64
CA HIS A 96 3.94 2.33 -18.52
C HIS A 96 5.04 2.02 -17.51
N GLN A 97 6.24 2.52 -17.79
CA GLN A 97 7.37 2.45 -16.88
C GLN A 97 7.70 3.84 -16.37
N VAL A 98 7.82 3.95 -15.05
CA VAL A 98 8.22 5.18 -14.36
C VAL A 98 9.49 4.89 -13.59
N THR A 99 10.53 5.70 -13.77
CA THR A 99 11.74 5.59 -12.95
C THR A 99 11.71 6.65 -11.86
N THR A 100 11.85 6.22 -10.61
CA THR A 100 11.96 7.12 -9.47
C THR A 100 13.32 7.82 -9.42
N GLU A 101 13.41 8.91 -8.65
CA GLU A 101 14.65 9.67 -8.45
C GLU A 101 15.78 8.79 -7.89
N ASP A 102 15.45 7.89 -6.96
CA ASP A 102 16.39 6.95 -6.36
C ASP A 102 16.63 5.68 -7.21
N GLY A 103 15.98 5.56 -8.37
CA GLY A 103 16.34 4.59 -9.41
C GLY A 103 15.52 3.30 -9.48
N TYR A 104 14.46 3.17 -8.68
CA TYR A 104 13.47 2.08 -8.85
C TYR A 104 12.68 2.28 -10.14
N ILE A 105 12.33 1.18 -10.79
CA ILE A 105 11.53 1.17 -12.02
C ILE A 105 10.17 0.57 -11.70
N LEU A 106 9.15 1.42 -11.72
CA LEU A 106 7.78 1.10 -11.38
C LEU A 106 6.99 0.74 -12.64
N GLY A 107 6.21 -0.34 -12.56
CA GLY A 107 5.28 -0.76 -13.61
C GLY A 107 3.86 -0.25 -13.32
N LEU A 108 3.31 0.59 -14.20
CA LEU A 108 1.96 1.12 -14.08
C LEU A 108 1.08 0.56 -15.20
N TYR A 109 -0.20 0.35 -14.89
CA TYR A 109 -1.20 0.07 -15.91
C TYR A 109 -2.19 1.20 -16.02
N ARG A 110 -2.68 1.43 -17.23
CA ARG A 110 -3.68 2.46 -17.52
C ARG A 110 -4.85 1.84 -18.28
N ILE A 111 -6.06 2.15 -17.84
CA ILE A 111 -7.30 1.91 -18.59
C ILE A 111 -7.74 3.27 -19.13
N PRO A 112 -7.35 3.63 -20.36
CA PRO A 112 -7.55 4.99 -20.87
C PRO A 112 -9.02 5.36 -21.05
N HIS A 113 -9.90 4.38 -21.26
CA HIS A 113 -11.34 4.58 -21.38
C HIS A 113 -12.12 3.28 -21.15
N GLY A 114 -13.44 3.39 -20.96
CA GLY A 114 -14.35 2.25 -20.87
C GLY A 114 -14.44 1.44 -22.16
N LYS A 115 -14.93 0.20 -22.08
CA LYS A 115 -15.01 -0.70 -23.24
C LYS A 115 -15.91 -0.15 -24.37
N ASP A 116 -17.00 0.53 -24.01
CA ASP A 116 -18.03 1.03 -24.93
C ASP A 116 -18.10 2.57 -24.95
N ARG A 117 -17.16 3.26 -24.30
CA ARG A 117 -17.16 4.71 -24.11
C ARG A 117 -15.75 5.27 -24.27
N LYS A 118 -15.60 6.40 -24.95
CA LYS A 118 -14.33 7.14 -24.99
C LYS A 118 -14.10 7.87 -23.66
N ALA A 119 -12.84 8.20 -23.38
CA ALA A 119 -12.50 9.08 -22.28
C ALA A 119 -13.22 10.43 -22.44
N ASP A 120 -13.73 10.97 -21.34
CA ASP A 120 -14.32 12.30 -21.32
C ASP A 120 -13.19 13.34 -21.12
N PRO A 121 -12.95 14.25 -22.09
CA PRO A 121 -11.89 15.25 -21.95
C PRO A 121 -12.07 16.20 -20.76
N GLN A 122 -13.28 16.28 -20.19
CA GLN A 122 -13.56 17.12 -19.02
C GLN A 122 -13.13 16.43 -17.71
N LYS A 123 -13.07 15.09 -17.70
CA LYS A 123 -12.69 14.32 -16.51
C LYS A 123 -11.19 14.34 -16.29
N LYS A 124 -10.80 14.40 -15.02
CA LYS A 124 -9.40 14.32 -14.60
C LYS A 124 -8.96 12.86 -14.51
N PRO A 125 -7.67 12.57 -14.73
CA PRO A 125 -7.14 11.25 -14.49
C PRO A 125 -7.40 10.82 -13.04
N VAL A 126 -7.67 9.53 -12.84
CA VAL A 126 -7.87 8.95 -11.51
C VAL A 126 -6.75 7.95 -11.25
N PHE A 127 -5.95 8.21 -10.22
CA PHE A 127 -4.86 7.35 -9.79
C PHE A 127 -5.30 6.46 -8.63
N LEU A 128 -5.27 5.14 -8.83
CA LEU A 128 -5.59 4.12 -7.83
C LEU A 128 -4.29 3.52 -7.27
N GLN A 129 -4.09 3.65 -5.96
CA GLN A 129 -2.94 3.10 -5.26
C GLN A 129 -3.35 2.04 -4.23
N HIS A 130 -2.76 0.85 -4.35
CA HIS A 130 -3.10 -0.33 -3.57
C HIS A 130 -2.57 -0.29 -2.12
N GLY A 131 -3.03 -1.23 -1.30
CA GLY A 131 -2.64 -1.41 0.09
C GLY A 131 -1.38 -2.26 0.31
N LEU A 132 -1.12 -2.57 1.58
CA LEU A 132 -0.03 -3.44 2.02
C LEU A 132 -0.23 -4.86 1.47
N PHE A 133 0.84 -5.50 1.00
CA PHE A 133 0.84 -6.83 0.36
C PHE A 133 0.12 -6.97 -0.98
N LEU A 134 -0.48 -5.89 -1.49
CA LEU A 134 -1.29 -5.92 -2.71
C LEU A 134 -0.52 -5.49 -3.96
N SER A 135 -1.18 -5.59 -5.12
CA SER A 135 -0.74 -4.95 -6.37
C SER A 135 -1.87 -4.16 -7.05
N SER A 136 -1.58 -3.59 -8.22
CA SER A 136 -2.59 -3.02 -9.13
C SER A 136 -3.73 -3.98 -9.47
N ALA A 137 -3.50 -5.31 -9.40
CA ALA A 137 -4.51 -6.31 -9.72
C ALA A 137 -5.72 -6.21 -8.78
N CYS A 138 -5.52 -5.78 -7.53
CA CYS A 138 -6.59 -5.69 -6.53
C CYS A 138 -7.79 -4.85 -7.02
N PHE A 139 -7.56 -3.89 -7.91
CA PHE A 139 -8.59 -3.02 -8.49
C PHE A 139 -9.33 -3.60 -9.70
N VAL A 140 -8.92 -4.76 -10.24
CA VAL A 140 -9.50 -5.40 -11.44
C VAL A 140 -9.90 -6.85 -11.24
N LEU A 141 -9.36 -7.53 -10.22
CA LEU A 141 -9.55 -8.98 -9.98
C LEU A 141 -11.01 -9.44 -10.00
N ALA A 142 -11.93 -8.62 -9.48
CA ALA A 142 -13.35 -8.98 -9.29
C ALA A 142 -14.22 -8.74 -10.54
N GLY A 143 -13.64 -8.27 -11.64
CA GLY A 143 -14.33 -8.03 -12.90
C GLY A 143 -15.25 -6.80 -12.88
N PRO A 144 -15.85 -6.42 -14.03
CA PRO A 144 -16.43 -5.10 -14.25
C PRO A 144 -17.66 -4.77 -13.41
N ASN A 145 -18.29 -5.76 -12.75
CA ASN A 145 -19.44 -5.53 -11.89
C ASN A 145 -19.05 -5.12 -10.46
N ILE A 146 -17.84 -5.47 -10.01
CA ILE A 146 -17.36 -5.23 -8.64
C ILE A 146 -16.15 -4.29 -8.67
N SER A 147 -15.21 -4.52 -9.57
CA SER A 147 -13.95 -3.79 -9.62
C SER A 147 -14.12 -2.34 -10.08
N LYS A 148 -13.83 -1.43 -9.17
CA LYS A 148 -13.97 0.01 -9.33
C LYS A 148 -13.08 0.63 -10.42
N ALA A 149 -11.98 0.00 -10.84
CA ALA A 149 -11.22 0.49 -12.01
C ALA A 149 -12.06 0.47 -13.29
N PHE A 150 -12.84 -0.60 -13.50
CA PHE A 150 -13.73 -0.71 -14.65
C PHE A 150 -14.91 0.27 -14.56
N LEU A 151 -15.49 0.42 -13.38
CA LEU A 151 -16.56 1.40 -13.14
C LEU A 151 -16.10 2.82 -13.50
N LEU A 152 -14.92 3.22 -13.03
CA LEU A 152 -14.36 4.54 -13.35
C LEU A 152 -14.13 4.71 -14.87
N ALA A 153 -13.58 3.69 -15.54
CA ALA A 153 -13.37 3.73 -16.97
C ALA A 153 -14.69 3.86 -17.76
N ASP A 154 -15.72 3.09 -17.38
CA ASP A 154 -17.06 3.16 -17.99
C ASP A 154 -17.76 4.52 -17.74
N GLU A 155 -17.43 5.16 -16.62
CA GLU A 155 -17.85 6.52 -16.33
C GLU A 155 -17.03 7.60 -17.07
N GLY A 156 -16.07 7.20 -17.92
CA GLY A 156 -15.31 8.10 -18.78
C GLY A 156 -14.05 8.68 -18.14
N TYR A 157 -13.62 8.19 -16.97
CA TYR A 157 -12.34 8.57 -16.38
C TYR A 157 -11.17 7.87 -17.09
N ASP A 158 -10.03 8.55 -17.16
CA ASP A 158 -8.73 7.95 -17.48
C ASP A 158 -8.12 7.35 -16.20
N VAL A 159 -8.07 6.01 -16.12
CA VAL A 159 -7.75 5.31 -14.87
C VAL A 159 -6.33 4.78 -14.88
N TRP A 160 -5.56 5.14 -13.86
CA TRP A 160 -4.17 4.73 -13.66
C TRP A 160 -4.05 3.85 -12.41
N LEU A 161 -3.35 2.73 -12.54
CA LEU A 161 -3.15 1.73 -11.49
C LEU A 161 -1.67 1.68 -11.12
N GLY A 162 -1.35 2.11 -9.90
CA GLY A 162 0.02 2.17 -9.40
C GLY A 162 0.50 0.84 -8.84
N ASN A 163 1.82 0.67 -8.78
CA ASN A 163 2.49 -0.44 -8.12
C ASN A 163 3.70 0.07 -7.33
N PHE A 164 3.74 -0.21 -6.04
CA PHE A 164 4.88 0.17 -5.20
C PHE A 164 6.13 -0.63 -5.52
N ARG A 165 7.29 0.01 -5.39
CA ARG A 165 8.61 -0.64 -5.44
C ARG A 165 8.61 -1.97 -4.66
N GLY A 166 9.25 -2.98 -5.26
CA GLY A 166 9.41 -4.31 -4.70
C GLY A 166 8.23 -5.26 -4.87
N ASN A 167 7.02 -4.78 -5.18
CA ASN A 167 5.94 -5.70 -5.52
C ASN A 167 6.19 -6.41 -6.86
N THR A 168 5.39 -7.42 -7.20
CA THR A 168 5.46 -8.22 -8.44
C THR A 168 5.66 -7.40 -9.72
N TYR A 169 5.15 -6.17 -9.77
CA TYR A 169 5.11 -5.30 -10.95
C TYR A 169 6.21 -4.23 -10.96
N SER A 170 6.86 -3.98 -9.83
CA SER A 170 7.84 -2.90 -9.64
C SER A 170 9.11 -3.40 -8.95
N ARG A 171 9.56 -4.61 -9.30
CA ARG A 171 10.74 -5.28 -8.72
C ARG A 171 12.01 -5.10 -9.57
N ARG A 172 12.30 -3.86 -9.98
CA ARG A 172 13.48 -3.50 -10.78
C ARG A 172 14.10 -2.18 -10.32
N HIS A 173 15.39 -2.03 -10.57
CA HIS A 173 16.16 -0.82 -10.27
C HIS A 173 17.24 -0.62 -11.33
N LYS A 174 17.68 0.62 -11.52
CA LYS A 174 18.79 0.97 -12.43
C LYS A 174 20.13 0.30 -12.10
N CYS A 175 20.37 -0.06 -10.84
CA CYS A 175 21.70 -0.40 -10.33
C CYS A 175 21.69 -1.54 -9.30
N LEU A 176 20.59 -1.75 -8.58
CA LEU A 176 20.47 -2.76 -7.53
C LEU A 176 19.75 -4.01 -8.05
N SER A 177 20.21 -5.18 -7.65
CA SER A 177 19.51 -6.45 -7.93
C SER A 177 18.47 -6.73 -6.85
N PRO A 178 17.27 -7.24 -7.20
CA PRO A 178 16.30 -7.73 -6.21
C PRO A 178 16.80 -8.86 -5.29
N ASP A 179 17.93 -9.49 -5.64
CA ASP A 179 18.57 -10.51 -4.79
C ASP A 179 19.49 -9.89 -3.70
N GLU A 180 19.69 -8.57 -3.73
CA GLU A 180 20.51 -7.84 -2.76
C GLU A 180 19.65 -7.20 -1.67
N ALA A 181 20.03 -7.35 -0.40
CA ALA A 181 19.29 -6.74 0.73
C ALA A 181 19.13 -5.21 0.60
N LYS A 182 20.10 -4.54 -0.05
CA LYS A 182 20.05 -3.09 -0.30
C LYS A 182 18.88 -2.69 -1.21
N PHE A 183 18.47 -3.55 -2.14
CA PHE A 183 17.27 -3.32 -2.95
C PHE A 183 16.00 -3.22 -2.09
N TRP A 184 15.98 -3.86 -0.91
CA TRP A 184 14.81 -3.92 -0.03
C TRP A 184 14.87 -2.95 1.15
N ASP A 185 15.87 -2.07 1.21
CA ASP A 185 16.06 -1.10 2.31
C ASP A 185 15.14 0.13 2.19
N PHE A 186 13.86 -0.10 1.92
CA PHE A 186 12.82 0.93 1.83
C PHE A 186 11.62 0.58 2.69
N SER A 187 10.84 1.58 3.06
CA SER A 187 9.51 1.46 3.67
C SER A 187 8.49 2.26 2.85
N PHE A 188 7.27 2.39 3.36
CA PHE A 188 6.29 3.33 2.79
C PHE A 188 6.75 4.80 2.84
N HIS A 189 7.81 5.12 3.62
CA HIS A 189 8.43 6.44 3.62
C HIS A 189 9.05 6.77 2.26
N GLU A 190 9.91 5.89 1.74
CA GLU A 190 10.56 6.07 0.44
C GLU A 190 9.53 6.00 -0.71
N MET A 191 8.50 5.16 -0.58
CA MET A 191 7.37 5.15 -1.54
C MET A 191 6.69 6.52 -1.62
N ALA A 192 6.50 7.20 -0.49
CA ALA A 192 5.92 8.54 -0.47
C ALA A 192 6.88 9.63 -0.96
N LEU A 193 8.18 9.49 -0.71
CA LEU A 193 9.18 10.45 -1.17
C LEU A 193 9.47 10.36 -2.67
N TYR A 194 9.32 9.18 -3.27
CA TYR A 194 9.83 8.92 -4.62
C TYR A 194 8.81 8.26 -5.56
N ASP A 195 8.11 7.20 -5.13
CA ASP A 195 7.19 6.47 -6.02
C ASP A 195 5.99 7.33 -6.42
N ILE A 196 5.34 7.93 -5.42
CA ILE A 196 4.15 8.75 -5.62
C ILE A 196 4.47 10.02 -6.43
N PRO A 197 5.50 10.82 -6.06
CA PRO A 197 5.98 11.93 -6.88
C PRO A 197 6.23 11.60 -8.35
N ALA A 198 7.06 10.58 -8.62
CA ALA A 198 7.42 10.21 -9.99
C ALA A 198 6.19 9.74 -10.79
N THR A 199 5.28 9.01 -10.14
CA THR A 199 4.04 8.54 -10.76
C THR A 199 3.09 9.70 -11.09
N ILE A 200 2.86 10.63 -10.15
CA ILE A 200 1.99 11.78 -10.38
C ILE A 200 2.52 12.62 -11.54
N ASP A 201 3.81 12.92 -11.56
CA ASP A 201 4.42 13.71 -12.64
C ASP A 201 4.25 13.04 -14.00
N TYR A 202 4.54 11.73 -14.06
CA TYR A 202 4.37 10.96 -15.29
C TYR A 202 2.92 10.98 -15.79
N ILE A 203 1.94 10.78 -14.91
CA ILE A 203 0.51 10.80 -15.28
C ILE A 203 0.11 12.17 -15.82
N LEU A 204 0.48 13.25 -15.11
CA LEU A 204 0.12 14.60 -15.50
C LEU A 204 0.76 15.01 -16.83
N GLU A 205 2.03 14.65 -17.05
CA GLU A 205 2.71 14.86 -18.32
C GLU A 205 2.05 14.07 -19.45
N LYS A 206 1.84 12.76 -19.24
CA LYS A 206 1.28 11.86 -20.25
C LYS A 206 -0.14 12.25 -20.68
N THR A 207 -0.92 12.78 -19.75
CA THR A 207 -2.33 13.15 -19.98
C THR A 207 -2.53 14.63 -20.26
N ASN A 208 -1.47 15.44 -20.21
CA ASN A 208 -1.53 16.90 -20.33
C ASN A 208 -2.54 17.55 -19.35
N ASN A 209 -2.67 16.99 -18.15
CA ASN A 209 -3.50 17.53 -17.08
C ASN A 209 -2.64 18.24 -16.04
N LYS A 210 -3.23 19.22 -15.35
CA LYS A 210 -2.58 19.91 -14.22
C LYS A 210 -2.82 19.23 -12.88
N GLN A 211 -3.91 18.48 -12.78
CA GLN A 211 -4.32 17.80 -11.56
C GLN A 211 -4.93 16.43 -11.89
N LEU A 212 -4.84 15.52 -10.93
CA LEU A 212 -5.50 14.22 -10.93
C LEU A 212 -6.26 14.01 -9.61
N SER A 213 -7.17 13.05 -9.58
CA SER A 213 -7.79 12.56 -8.34
C SER A 213 -7.06 11.32 -7.84
N PHE A 214 -6.70 11.29 -6.55
CA PHE A 214 -5.95 10.18 -5.96
C PHE A 214 -6.86 9.33 -5.08
N ILE A 215 -6.97 8.04 -5.34
CA ILE A 215 -7.67 7.09 -4.46
C ILE A 215 -6.66 6.10 -3.89
N GLY A 216 -6.49 6.13 -2.57
CA GLY A 216 -5.58 5.23 -1.86
C GLY A 216 -6.35 4.24 -1.00
N HIS A 217 -6.07 2.95 -1.11
CA HIS A 217 -6.55 1.93 -0.16
C HIS A 217 -5.45 1.62 0.86
N ALA A 218 -5.79 1.62 2.15
CA ALA A 218 -4.88 1.23 3.23
C ALA A 218 -3.52 1.98 3.16
N MET A 219 -2.42 1.26 2.90
CA MET A 219 -1.09 1.86 2.72
C MET A 219 -1.05 2.89 1.57
N GLY A 220 -1.85 2.71 0.52
CA GLY A 220 -2.02 3.69 -0.54
C GLY A 220 -2.54 5.04 -0.04
N SER A 221 -3.36 5.05 1.02
CA SER A 221 -3.72 6.30 1.71
C SER A 221 -2.53 6.86 2.50
N THR A 222 -1.83 6.00 3.25
CA THR A 222 -0.69 6.40 4.09
C THR A 222 0.39 7.14 3.31
N VAL A 223 0.79 6.60 2.16
CA VAL A 223 1.83 7.23 1.33
C VAL A 223 1.40 8.58 0.79
N PHE A 224 0.10 8.78 0.51
CA PHE A 224 -0.39 10.07 0.05
C PHE A 224 -0.22 11.14 1.13
N TYR A 225 -0.59 10.85 2.38
CA TYR A 225 -0.42 11.81 3.47
C TYR A 225 1.06 12.14 3.70
N ILE A 226 1.95 11.14 3.66
CA ILE A 226 3.39 11.38 3.81
C ILE A 226 3.92 12.22 2.64
N THR A 227 3.50 11.94 1.40
CA THR A 227 3.87 12.72 0.21
C THR A 227 3.41 14.16 0.38
N SER A 228 2.15 14.37 0.77
CA SER A 228 1.56 15.69 0.99
C SER A 228 2.31 16.52 2.03
N ILE A 229 2.88 15.87 3.06
CA ILE A 229 3.64 16.52 4.13
C ILE A 229 5.10 16.80 3.71
N LEU A 230 5.77 15.82 3.10
CA LEU A 230 7.21 15.89 2.83
C LEU A 230 7.57 16.42 1.44
N ARG A 231 6.61 16.40 0.51
CA ARG A 231 6.74 16.88 -0.87
C ARG A 231 5.59 17.87 -1.16
N PRO A 232 5.55 19.02 -0.46
CA PRO A 232 4.40 19.91 -0.47
C PRO A 232 3.99 20.41 -1.86
N GLU A 233 4.92 20.45 -2.81
CA GLU A 233 4.69 20.79 -4.22
C GLU A 233 3.71 19.85 -4.96
N TYR A 234 3.41 18.66 -4.42
CA TYR A 234 2.43 17.75 -4.98
C TYR A 234 1.00 17.99 -4.47
N ASN A 235 0.82 18.84 -3.45
CA ASN A 235 -0.52 19.13 -2.94
C ASN A 235 -1.42 19.78 -4.00
N ASP A 236 -0.84 20.68 -4.80
CA ASP A 236 -1.55 21.41 -5.85
C ASP A 236 -1.80 20.53 -7.10
N LYS A 237 -1.09 19.41 -7.22
CA LYS A 237 -1.21 18.43 -8.32
C LYS A 237 -2.35 17.43 -8.08
N VAL A 238 -2.94 17.42 -6.89
CA VAL A 238 -4.04 16.51 -6.54
C VAL A 238 -5.31 17.29 -6.26
N LEU A 239 -6.32 17.10 -7.11
CA LEU A 239 -7.62 17.75 -7.02
C LEU A 239 -8.35 17.37 -5.72
N VAL A 240 -8.39 16.06 -5.46
CA VAL A 240 -8.94 15.46 -4.24
C VAL A 240 -8.26 14.12 -3.99
N HIS A 241 -7.96 13.85 -2.73
CA HIS A 241 -7.60 12.52 -2.26
C HIS A 241 -8.80 11.85 -1.62
N VAL A 242 -9.18 10.66 -2.10
CA VAL A 242 -10.15 9.79 -1.42
C VAL A 242 -9.40 8.66 -0.74
N SER A 243 -9.43 8.69 0.58
CA SER A 243 -8.71 7.80 1.48
C SER A 243 -9.62 6.67 1.93
N LEU A 244 -9.41 5.46 1.41
CA LEU A 244 -10.21 4.27 1.71
C LEU A 244 -9.49 3.43 2.78
N ALA A 245 -10.12 3.28 3.94
CA ALA A 245 -9.58 2.51 5.08
C ALA A 245 -8.13 2.88 5.45
N PRO A 246 -7.81 4.16 5.74
CA PRO A 246 -6.44 4.58 6.03
C PRO A 246 -5.87 3.92 7.29
N ILE A 247 -4.59 3.55 7.23
CA ILE A 247 -3.86 2.92 8.33
C ILE A 247 -2.71 3.79 8.87
N ASN A 248 -2.93 5.10 8.98
CA ASN A 248 -1.95 6.08 9.49
C ASN A 248 -1.68 5.91 10.99
N TYR A 249 -2.69 5.46 11.74
CA TYR A 249 -2.58 5.05 13.13
C TYR A 249 -3.04 3.59 13.24
N LEU A 250 -2.25 2.77 13.94
CA LEU A 250 -2.55 1.36 14.20
C LEU A 250 -2.58 1.02 15.70
N GLY A 251 -2.55 2.03 16.57
CA GLY A 251 -2.49 1.84 18.02
C GLY A 251 -3.72 1.17 18.62
N ARG A 252 -4.86 1.19 17.91
CA ARG A 252 -6.13 0.54 18.28
C ARG A 252 -6.50 -0.61 17.34
N THR A 253 -5.55 -1.14 16.57
CA THR A 253 -5.82 -2.30 15.74
C THR A 253 -6.47 -3.43 16.55
N ARG A 254 -7.44 -4.13 15.95
CA ARG A 254 -8.05 -5.35 16.51
C ARG A 254 -7.46 -6.62 15.90
N SER A 255 -6.54 -6.51 14.94
CA SER A 255 -5.91 -7.66 14.30
C SER A 255 -4.91 -8.32 15.26
N PHE A 256 -5.22 -9.54 15.71
CA PHE A 256 -4.35 -10.31 16.60
C PHE A 256 -3.01 -10.67 15.95
N ILE A 257 -3.02 -10.94 14.64
CA ILE A 257 -1.80 -11.23 13.88
C ILE A 257 -0.86 -10.04 13.91
N PHE A 258 -1.33 -8.84 13.58
CA PHE A 258 -0.46 -7.67 13.56
C PHE A 258 0.03 -7.28 14.96
N LYS A 259 -0.80 -7.45 16.00
CA LYS A 259 -0.31 -7.31 17.39
C LYS A 259 0.79 -8.32 17.72
N GLY A 260 0.60 -9.58 17.36
CA GLY A 260 1.59 -10.63 17.56
C GLY A 260 2.91 -10.30 16.87
N ILE A 261 2.86 -9.99 15.56
CA ILE A 261 4.06 -9.60 14.80
C ILE A 261 4.74 -8.38 15.44
N ALA A 262 3.97 -7.37 15.89
CA ALA A 262 4.55 -6.18 16.50
C ALA A 262 5.34 -6.46 17.79
N LEU A 263 4.97 -7.48 18.57
CA LEU A 263 5.73 -7.91 19.75
C LEU A 263 7.09 -8.54 19.38
N PHE A 264 7.17 -9.23 18.24
CA PHE A 264 8.35 -10.00 17.85
C PHE A 264 9.25 -9.32 16.80
N VAL A 265 8.76 -8.30 16.09
CA VAL A 265 9.48 -7.73 14.96
C VAL A 265 10.80 -7.07 15.35
N ASN A 266 10.86 -6.45 16.54
CA ASN A 266 12.06 -5.76 17.01
C ASN A 266 13.15 -6.71 17.53
N PRO A 267 12.87 -7.67 18.45
CA PRO A 267 13.91 -8.56 18.98
C PRO A 267 14.55 -9.47 17.92
N PHE A 268 13.82 -9.81 16.85
CA PHE A 268 14.30 -10.74 15.82
C PHE A 268 14.64 -10.09 14.49
N LYS A 269 14.61 -8.75 14.39
CA LYS A 269 14.76 -8.02 13.12
C LYS A 269 16.00 -8.44 12.34
N ALA A 270 17.18 -8.42 12.98
CA ALA A 270 18.44 -8.72 12.32
C ALA A 270 18.49 -10.16 11.75
N ILE A 271 17.89 -11.11 12.46
CA ILE A 271 17.80 -12.51 12.01
C ILE A 271 16.83 -12.62 10.83
N ILE A 272 15.69 -11.93 10.90
CA ILE A 272 14.68 -11.92 9.83
C ILE A 272 15.25 -11.30 8.55
N ASP A 273 15.93 -10.16 8.65
CA ASP A 273 16.55 -9.48 7.51
C ASP A 273 17.63 -10.36 6.85
N LEU A 274 18.45 -11.04 7.66
CA LEU A 274 19.49 -11.94 7.17
C LEU A 274 18.90 -13.15 6.44
N LEU A 275 17.85 -13.76 6.99
CA LEU A 275 17.27 -15.00 6.44
C LEU A 275 16.43 -14.74 5.18
N LEU A 276 15.76 -13.59 5.11
CA LEU A 276 14.80 -13.28 4.05
C LEU A 276 15.33 -12.25 3.03
N HIS A 277 16.60 -11.86 3.11
CA HIS A 277 17.25 -10.89 2.21
C HIS A 277 16.45 -9.58 2.05
N GLY A 278 15.70 -9.20 3.10
CA GLY A 278 14.86 -7.99 3.12
C GLY A 278 13.49 -8.11 2.43
N GLU A 279 13.17 -9.21 1.73
CA GLU A 279 11.87 -9.39 1.07
C GLU A 279 10.90 -10.26 1.88
N ILE A 280 9.60 -10.01 1.77
CA ILE A 280 8.60 -10.89 2.39
C ILE A 280 7.34 -10.98 1.53
N LEU A 281 6.77 -12.20 1.46
CA LEU A 281 5.58 -12.53 0.69
C LEU A 281 5.65 -12.17 -0.81
N THR A 282 6.84 -12.23 -1.42
CA THR A 282 7.04 -12.05 -2.87
C THR A 282 6.64 -13.30 -3.66
N ARG A 283 6.26 -13.14 -4.93
CA ARG A 283 5.79 -14.22 -5.83
C ARG A 283 6.93 -15.14 -6.31
N THR A 284 7.44 -15.96 -5.40
CA THR A 284 8.38 -17.05 -5.71
C THR A 284 7.63 -18.33 -6.12
N PRO A 285 8.26 -19.28 -6.86
CA PRO A 285 7.61 -20.55 -7.20
C PRO A 285 7.06 -21.33 -6.00
N ALA A 286 7.69 -21.19 -4.83
CA ALA A 286 7.25 -21.80 -3.58
C ALA A 286 5.96 -21.14 -3.05
N VAL A 287 5.92 -19.80 -3.01
CA VAL A 287 4.72 -19.03 -2.61
C VAL A 287 3.57 -19.32 -3.56
N ASP A 288 3.81 -19.30 -4.88
CA ASP A 288 2.83 -19.63 -5.91
C ASP A 288 2.23 -21.04 -5.72
N SER A 289 3.09 -22.02 -5.45
CA SER A 289 2.66 -23.40 -5.20
C SER A 289 1.83 -23.52 -3.92
N ALA A 290 2.24 -22.83 -2.86
CA ALA A 290 1.51 -22.79 -1.60
C ALA A 290 0.13 -22.14 -1.76
N MET A 291 0.05 -20.97 -2.42
CA MET A 291 -1.22 -20.28 -2.68
C MET A 291 -2.15 -21.14 -3.55
N LYS A 292 -1.61 -21.81 -4.57
CA LYS A 292 -2.39 -22.75 -5.39
C LYS A 292 -2.94 -23.90 -4.55
N LEU A 293 -2.12 -24.50 -3.69
CA LEU A 293 -2.54 -25.61 -2.83
C LEU A 293 -3.60 -25.18 -1.82
N LEU A 294 -3.36 -24.08 -1.09
CA LEU A 294 -4.18 -23.64 0.04
C LEU A 294 -5.48 -22.96 -0.37
N CYS A 295 -5.51 -22.31 -1.54
CA CYS A 295 -6.65 -21.46 -1.93
C CYS A 295 -7.46 -21.95 -3.15
N THR A 296 -6.94 -22.85 -3.98
CA THR A 296 -7.56 -23.15 -5.29
C THR A 296 -8.11 -24.57 -5.46
N LYS A 297 -7.66 -25.54 -4.66
CA LYS A 297 -8.05 -26.94 -4.77
C LYS A 297 -9.40 -27.24 -4.10
N GLY A 298 -10.50 -26.89 -4.77
CA GLY A 298 -11.85 -27.17 -4.31
C GLY A 298 -12.38 -26.17 -3.27
N ASP A 299 -13.61 -26.37 -2.81
CA ASP A 299 -14.32 -25.36 -2.02
C ASP A 299 -13.82 -25.24 -0.57
N ALA A 300 -13.28 -26.33 0.00
CA ALA A 300 -12.64 -26.29 1.32
C ALA A 300 -11.39 -25.38 1.32
N ALA A 301 -10.55 -25.47 0.29
CA ALA A 301 -9.38 -24.62 0.12
C ALA A 301 -9.78 -23.14 -0.05
N LYS A 302 -10.78 -22.85 -0.89
CA LYS A 302 -11.29 -21.48 -1.05
C LYS A 302 -11.81 -20.92 0.29
N LYS A 303 -12.59 -21.72 1.03
CA LYS A 303 -13.11 -21.32 2.35
C LYS A 303 -12.01 -21.09 3.37
N PHE A 304 -10.95 -21.90 3.35
CA PHE A 304 -9.77 -21.69 4.20
C PHE A 304 -9.13 -20.32 3.92
N CYS A 305 -8.89 -19.97 2.66
CA CYS A 305 -8.29 -18.67 2.34
C CYS A 305 -9.21 -17.49 2.61
N LEU A 306 -10.53 -17.63 2.42
CA LEU A 306 -11.49 -16.62 2.87
C LEU A 306 -11.45 -16.42 4.39
N ASN A 307 -11.42 -17.51 5.16
CA ASN A 307 -11.32 -17.43 6.61
C ASN A 307 -9.99 -16.80 7.05
N LEU A 308 -8.89 -17.10 6.37
CA LEU A 308 -7.59 -16.47 6.63
C LEU A 308 -7.63 -14.96 6.37
N LEU A 309 -8.21 -14.53 5.24
CA LEU A 309 -8.44 -13.11 4.94
C LEU A 309 -9.32 -12.46 6.01
N SER A 310 -10.44 -13.09 6.38
CA SER A 310 -11.33 -12.63 7.46
C SER A 310 -10.60 -12.50 8.80
N PHE A 311 -9.69 -13.42 9.10
CA PHE A 311 -8.93 -13.39 10.35
C PHE A 311 -7.92 -12.23 10.40
N ILE A 312 -7.28 -11.91 9.27
CA ILE A 312 -6.29 -10.80 9.19
C ILE A 312 -6.99 -9.44 9.11
N PHE A 313 -8.00 -9.34 8.25
CA PHE A 313 -8.57 -8.09 7.74
C PHE A 313 -10.03 -7.84 8.14
N GLY A 314 -10.61 -8.72 8.95
CA GLY A 314 -11.94 -8.58 9.56
C GLY A 314 -12.97 -9.52 8.94
N GLY A 315 -13.79 -10.13 9.80
CA GLY A 315 -14.78 -11.14 9.42
C GLY A 315 -15.90 -10.58 8.55
N ASN A 316 -15.85 -10.91 7.25
CA ASN A 316 -16.96 -10.74 6.30
C ASN A 316 -16.78 -11.62 5.05
N GLU A 317 -16.34 -12.87 5.23
CA GLU A 317 -16.01 -13.78 4.15
C GLU A 317 -17.15 -14.01 3.13
N HIS A 318 -18.40 -13.78 3.54
CA HIS A 318 -19.58 -13.92 2.70
C HIS A 318 -19.77 -12.78 1.68
N GLN A 319 -19.06 -11.66 1.85
CA GLN A 319 -19.08 -10.56 0.89
C GLN A 319 -18.11 -10.78 -0.27
N ILE A 320 -17.01 -11.49 -0.04
CA ILE A 320 -16.05 -11.83 -1.10
C ILE A 320 -16.53 -13.08 -1.82
N PRO A 321 -16.83 -13.03 -3.13
CA PRO A 321 -17.26 -14.22 -3.86
C PRO A 321 -16.21 -15.33 -3.80
N ALA A 322 -16.59 -16.55 -3.42
CA ALA A 322 -15.65 -17.68 -3.38
C ALA A 322 -15.02 -17.99 -4.75
N SER A 323 -15.71 -17.64 -5.85
CA SER A 323 -15.20 -17.71 -7.22
C SER A 323 -14.03 -16.76 -7.50
N LEU A 324 -13.86 -15.72 -6.69
CA LEU A 324 -12.78 -14.74 -6.81
C LEU A 324 -11.46 -15.22 -6.18
N VAL A 325 -11.54 -16.12 -5.20
CA VAL A 325 -10.38 -16.61 -4.43
C VAL A 325 -9.25 -17.14 -5.31
N PRO A 326 -9.49 -17.94 -6.37
CA PRO A 326 -8.41 -18.37 -7.24
C PRO A 326 -7.69 -17.23 -7.96
N SER A 327 -8.41 -16.18 -8.35
CA SER A 327 -7.80 -15.00 -8.97
C SER A 327 -6.99 -14.20 -7.95
N ILE A 328 -7.51 -14.00 -6.74
CA ILE A 328 -6.77 -13.34 -5.64
C ILE A 328 -5.47 -14.11 -5.37
N ALA A 329 -5.56 -15.42 -5.15
CA ALA A 329 -4.39 -16.25 -4.83
C ALA A 329 -3.36 -16.35 -5.98
N ALA A 330 -3.77 -16.05 -7.21
CA ALA A 330 -2.87 -16.04 -8.36
C ALA A 330 -1.95 -14.81 -8.38
N ASP A 331 -2.38 -13.67 -7.82
CA ASP A 331 -1.61 -12.43 -7.82
C ASP A 331 -1.10 -12.03 -6.43
N GLU A 332 -1.98 -12.19 -5.42
CA GLU A 332 -1.76 -11.75 -4.05
C GLU A 332 -1.28 -12.92 -3.17
N PRO A 333 -0.39 -12.66 -2.19
CA PRO A 333 0.30 -11.39 -1.93
C PRO A 333 1.36 -11.08 -3.01
N ALA A 334 1.52 -9.79 -3.32
CA ALA A 334 2.43 -9.31 -4.37
C ALA A 334 3.84 -8.92 -3.87
N GLY A 335 4.10 -9.04 -2.58
CA GLY A 335 5.42 -8.78 -1.97
C GLY A 335 5.64 -7.36 -1.46
N ILE A 336 6.39 -7.26 -0.36
CA ILE A 336 6.83 -6.01 0.26
C ILE A 336 8.24 -6.19 0.84
N SER A 337 8.90 -5.09 1.25
CA SER A 337 10.09 -5.18 2.08
C SER A 337 9.75 -5.46 3.54
N ILE A 338 10.65 -6.15 4.25
CA ILE A 338 10.59 -6.36 5.69
C ILE A 338 10.58 -5.01 6.41
N LYS A 339 11.39 -4.04 5.95
CA LYS A 339 11.42 -2.68 6.52
C LYS A 339 10.05 -1.99 6.44
N SER A 340 9.27 -2.19 5.37
CA SER A 340 7.87 -1.69 5.30
C SER A 340 6.98 -2.34 6.37
N LEU A 341 7.08 -3.66 6.54
CA LEU A 341 6.31 -4.38 7.56
C LEU A 341 6.69 -3.90 8.97
N THR A 342 7.99 -3.84 9.26
CA THR A 342 8.52 -3.36 10.54
C THR A 342 8.06 -1.93 10.83
N HIS A 343 8.05 -1.05 9.84
CA HIS A 343 7.59 0.32 10.02
C HIS A 343 6.12 0.38 10.47
N TYR A 344 5.23 -0.44 9.91
CA TYR A 344 3.85 -0.53 10.40
C TYR A 344 3.73 -1.14 11.79
N MET A 345 4.55 -2.13 12.10
CA MET A 345 4.58 -2.70 13.45
C MET A 345 5.05 -1.67 14.49
N GLN A 346 5.97 -0.77 14.11
CA GLN A 346 6.36 0.36 14.95
C GLN A 346 5.18 1.32 15.21
N PHE A 347 4.23 1.48 14.27
CA PHE A 347 3.01 2.27 14.53
C PHE A 347 2.12 1.63 15.60
N ILE A 348 2.06 0.30 15.67
CA ILE A 348 1.31 -0.42 16.71
C ILE A 348 1.96 -0.18 18.09
N ASN A 349 3.27 -0.35 18.17
CA ASN A 349 4.02 -0.23 19.43
C ASN A 349 4.08 1.21 19.93
N SER A 350 4.42 2.17 19.06
CA SER A 350 4.57 3.59 19.42
C SER A 350 3.23 4.34 19.50
N LYS A 351 2.20 3.86 18.78
CA LYS A 351 0.92 4.56 18.58
C LYS A 351 1.09 5.93 17.90
N ARG A 352 2.21 6.13 17.20
CA ARG A 352 2.60 7.36 16.50
C ARG A 352 2.61 7.15 14.99
N PHE A 353 2.22 8.20 14.28
CA PHE A 353 2.39 8.32 12.84
C PHE A 353 3.71 9.08 12.61
N CYS A 354 4.80 8.33 12.42
CA CYS A 354 6.17 8.89 12.41
C CYS A 354 7.06 8.19 11.39
N GLN A 355 8.25 8.74 11.18
CA GLN A 355 9.28 8.08 10.36
C GLN A 355 9.79 6.80 11.03
N TYR A 356 10.58 6.03 10.27
CA TYR A 356 11.07 4.72 10.67
C TYR A 356 11.92 4.82 11.93
N ASP A 357 11.65 3.97 12.92
CA ASP A 357 12.45 3.92 14.14
C ASP A 357 13.68 3.02 13.91
N TYR A 358 14.87 3.62 13.88
CA TYR A 358 16.16 2.92 13.77
C TYR A 358 16.75 2.54 15.13
N GLY A 359 15.98 2.68 16.23
CA GLY A 359 16.42 2.41 17.58
C GLY A 359 17.55 3.36 18.00
N PRO A 360 18.65 2.87 18.60
CA PRO A 360 19.79 3.71 19.01
C PRO A 360 20.39 4.56 17.88
N LEU A 361 20.22 4.15 16.62
CA LEU A 361 20.73 4.90 15.46
C LEU A 361 19.90 6.15 15.14
N ASN A 362 18.73 6.35 15.77
CA ASN A 362 17.92 7.55 15.60
C ASN A 362 18.72 8.84 15.85
N GLN A 363 19.63 8.84 16.83
CA GLN A 363 20.46 10.03 17.08
C GLN A 363 21.34 10.38 15.87
N ARG A 364 21.84 9.37 15.15
CA ARG A 364 22.66 9.56 13.95
C ARG A 364 21.81 9.94 12.74
N VAL A 365 20.60 9.38 12.61
CA VAL A 365 19.71 9.59 11.45
C VAL A 365 18.91 10.88 11.56
N TYR A 366 18.38 11.19 12.74
CA TYR A 366 17.43 12.27 12.99
C TYR A 366 17.92 13.36 13.93
N ASN A 367 19.11 13.20 14.54
CA ASN A 367 19.57 14.04 15.65
C ASN A 367 18.57 14.09 16.82
N SER A 368 17.87 12.97 17.06
CA SER A 368 16.84 12.80 18.09
C SER A 368 16.79 11.34 18.53
N GLU A 369 16.45 11.06 19.79
CA GLU A 369 16.29 9.69 20.29
C GLU A 369 15.09 8.96 19.67
N THR A 370 14.06 9.69 19.25
CA THR A 370 12.86 9.12 18.62
C THR A 370 12.67 9.67 17.20
N PRO A 371 12.06 8.90 16.29
CA PRO A 371 11.80 9.39 14.94
C PRO A 371 10.84 10.59 14.94
N PRO A 372 11.03 11.53 14.00
CA PRO A 372 10.12 12.67 13.84
C PRO A 372 8.73 12.19 13.42
N ALA A 373 7.70 12.84 13.96
CA ALA A 373 6.31 12.59 13.57
C ALA A 373 6.00 13.20 12.19
N TYR A 374 5.12 12.56 11.42
CA TYR A 374 4.55 13.21 10.24
C TYR A 374 3.50 14.22 10.68
N ASN A 375 3.72 15.49 10.34
CA ASN A 375 2.83 16.57 10.76
C ASN A 375 1.60 16.67 9.84
N LEU A 376 0.48 16.04 10.23
CA LEU A 376 -0.78 16.07 9.47
C LEU A 376 -1.33 17.49 9.25
N THR A 377 -0.95 18.49 10.06
CA THR A 377 -1.37 19.89 9.84
C THR A 377 -0.72 20.51 8.61
N ALA A 378 0.30 19.87 8.01
CA ALA A 378 0.95 20.32 6.78
C ALA A 378 0.26 19.83 5.50
N VAL A 379 -0.75 18.96 5.61
CA VAL A 379 -1.51 18.46 4.46
C VAL A 379 -2.30 19.59 3.82
N ASN A 380 -2.07 19.87 2.53
CA ASN A 380 -2.66 21.01 1.83
C ASN A 380 -3.60 20.63 0.65
N SER A 381 -3.76 19.33 0.36
CA SER A 381 -4.77 18.82 -0.60
C SER A 381 -6.14 18.60 0.06
N LYS A 382 -7.21 18.67 -0.73
CA LYS A 382 -8.55 18.25 -0.28
C LYS A 382 -8.56 16.74 -0.01
N VAL A 383 -9.05 16.33 1.15
CA VAL A 383 -9.09 14.93 1.59
C VAL A 383 -10.52 14.53 1.99
N VAL A 384 -10.98 13.43 1.42
CA VAL A 384 -12.16 12.69 1.87
C VAL A 384 -11.69 11.38 2.50
N VAL A 385 -12.09 11.11 3.74
CA VAL A 385 -11.77 9.88 4.48
C VAL A 385 -13.00 9.01 4.56
N ILE A 386 -12.87 7.76 4.11
CA ILE A 386 -13.93 6.76 4.13
C ILE A 386 -13.46 5.53 4.89
N TYR A 387 -14.21 5.13 5.92
CA TYR A 387 -13.88 4.00 6.79
C TYR A 387 -15.12 3.17 7.16
N SER A 388 -14.90 2.01 7.79
CA SER A 388 -15.98 1.14 8.27
C SER A 388 -15.78 0.74 9.73
N MET A 389 -16.86 0.34 10.41
CA MET A 389 -16.84 0.00 11.84
C MET A 389 -16.06 -1.29 12.13
N ASN A 390 -16.19 -2.28 11.25
CA ASN A 390 -15.69 -3.63 11.51
C ASN A 390 -14.31 -3.90 10.91
N ASP A 391 -13.64 -2.88 10.38
CA ASP A 391 -12.24 -2.97 9.99
C ASP A 391 -11.32 -3.12 11.23
N PRO A 392 -10.51 -4.18 11.34
CA PRO A 392 -9.59 -4.36 12.46
C PRO A 392 -8.29 -3.58 12.28
N THR A 393 -7.97 -3.12 11.08
CA THR A 393 -6.72 -2.40 10.75
C THR A 393 -6.94 -0.90 10.70
N SER A 394 -8.04 -0.43 10.10
CA SER A 394 -8.45 0.98 10.05
C SER A 394 -9.51 1.28 11.12
N ASN A 395 -9.15 1.16 12.41
CA ASN A 395 -10.09 1.35 13.51
C ASN A 395 -10.73 2.75 13.53
N GLU A 396 -12.04 2.84 13.75
CA GLU A 396 -12.79 4.12 13.77
C GLU A 396 -12.10 5.23 14.57
N LYS A 397 -11.64 4.94 15.80
CA LYS A 397 -11.03 5.98 16.66
C LYS A 397 -9.66 6.43 16.16
N ASP A 398 -8.92 5.55 15.51
CA ASP A 398 -7.64 5.88 14.88
C ASP A 398 -7.85 6.72 13.60
N VAL A 399 -8.91 6.41 12.83
CA VAL A 399 -9.33 7.20 11.67
C VAL A 399 -9.83 8.58 12.08
N GLU A 400 -10.69 8.66 13.10
CA GLU A 400 -11.18 9.94 13.65
C GLU A 400 -10.02 10.80 14.15
N ARG A 401 -9.09 10.21 14.91
CA ARG A 401 -7.86 10.89 15.36
C ARG A 401 -7.09 11.48 14.17
N HIS A 402 -6.88 10.69 13.12
CA HIS A 402 -6.21 11.13 11.90
C HIS A 402 -6.97 12.30 11.25
N TYR A 403 -8.27 12.14 11.02
CA TYR A 403 -9.09 13.14 10.35
C TYR A 403 -9.12 14.48 11.08
N PHE A 404 -9.28 14.46 12.41
CA PHE A 404 -9.37 15.69 13.21
C PHE A 404 -8.03 16.42 13.39
N GLN A 405 -6.91 15.82 13.00
CA GLN A 405 -5.61 16.48 12.95
C GLN A 405 -5.31 17.16 11.61
N LEU A 406 -6.08 16.86 10.56
CA LEU A 406 -5.96 17.53 9.27
C LEU A 406 -6.47 18.99 9.35
N PRO A 407 -5.97 19.90 8.50
CA PRO A 407 -6.50 21.27 8.43
C PRO A 407 -7.99 21.27 8.05
N LYS A 408 -8.78 22.11 8.74
CA LYS A 408 -10.26 22.09 8.65
C LYS A 408 -10.81 22.38 7.26
N ASP A 409 -10.10 23.18 6.47
CA ASP A 409 -10.44 23.54 5.09
C ASP A 409 -10.00 22.49 4.05
N LYS A 410 -9.15 21.54 4.47
CA LYS A 410 -8.62 20.45 3.66
C LYS A 410 -9.31 19.12 3.95
N ALA A 411 -9.71 18.90 5.20
CA ALA A 411 -10.53 17.78 5.65
C ALA A 411 -12.00 18.00 5.22
N VAL A 412 -12.30 17.65 3.97
CA VAL A 412 -13.56 18.02 3.30
C VAL A 412 -14.65 16.94 3.39
N GLY A 413 -14.33 15.74 3.89
CA GLY A 413 -15.33 14.72 4.18
C GLY A 413 -14.82 13.61 5.09
N LEU A 414 -15.59 13.26 6.11
CA LEU A 414 -15.40 12.06 6.93
C LEU A 414 -16.68 11.22 6.87
N TYR A 415 -16.57 10.08 6.24
CA TYR A 415 -17.69 9.22 5.92
C TYR A 415 -17.49 7.83 6.47
N LYS A 416 -18.57 7.31 7.04
CA LYS A 416 -18.66 5.92 7.46
C LYS A 416 -19.51 5.14 6.46
N VAL A 417 -19.00 4.00 5.99
CA VAL A 417 -19.78 3.06 5.17
C VAL A 417 -21.01 2.62 5.96
N ASN A 418 -22.21 2.75 5.38
CA ASN A 418 -23.48 2.39 6.03
C ASN A 418 -23.71 0.87 6.03
N ASN A 419 -22.75 0.12 6.57
CA ASN A 419 -22.85 -1.31 6.80
C ASN A 419 -21.90 -1.67 7.95
N SER A 420 -22.48 -2.12 9.07
CA SER A 420 -21.71 -2.44 10.28
C SER A 420 -20.82 -3.67 10.12
N ALA A 421 -21.09 -4.55 9.15
CA ALA A 421 -20.28 -5.74 8.88
C ALA A 421 -19.09 -5.45 7.94
N PHE A 422 -19.09 -4.32 7.22
CA PHE A 422 -18.08 -3.99 6.21
C PHE A 422 -16.66 -3.90 6.82
N THR A 423 -15.68 -4.58 6.21
CA THR A 423 -14.30 -4.70 6.70
C THR A 423 -13.26 -4.22 5.68
N HIS A 424 -11.98 -4.47 5.94
CA HIS A 424 -10.88 -3.84 5.23
C HIS A 424 -10.79 -4.21 3.74
N MET A 425 -11.09 -5.46 3.39
CA MET A 425 -11.00 -5.95 2.01
C MET A 425 -12.31 -5.75 1.24
N ASP A 426 -13.41 -5.43 1.92
CA ASP A 426 -14.69 -5.15 1.29
C ASP A 426 -14.63 -3.90 0.40
N PHE A 427 -13.76 -2.93 0.72
CA PHE A 427 -13.43 -1.76 -0.11
C PHE A 427 -12.95 -2.13 -1.53
N LEU A 428 -12.49 -3.37 -1.72
CA LEU A 428 -11.98 -3.85 -3.00
C LEU A 428 -12.88 -4.93 -3.62
N TRP A 429 -13.38 -5.87 -2.80
CA TRP A 429 -13.89 -7.16 -3.31
C TRP A 429 -15.28 -7.55 -2.79
N ALA A 430 -15.96 -6.73 -1.99
CA ALA A 430 -17.33 -7.04 -1.59
C ALA A 430 -18.27 -7.03 -2.80
N LYS A 431 -19.14 -8.03 -2.92
CA LYS A 431 -20.11 -8.15 -4.02
C LYS A 431 -21.10 -6.97 -4.08
N ASP A 432 -21.32 -6.27 -2.98
CA ASP A 432 -22.21 -5.11 -2.84
C ASP A 432 -21.45 -3.76 -2.72
N VAL A 433 -20.11 -3.76 -2.91
CA VAL A 433 -19.28 -2.55 -2.81
C VAL A 433 -19.76 -1.42 -3.71
N ARG A 434 -20.32 -1.76 -4.89
CA ARG A 434 -20.85 -0.76 -5.83
C ARG A 434 -21.96 0.07 -5.21
N SER A 435 -22.93 -0.58 -4.58
CA SER A 435 -24.06 0.08 -3.94
C SER A 435 -23.72 0.72 -2.60
N LEU A 436 -22.75 0.14 -1.86
CA LEU A 436 -22.38 0.60 -0.53
C LEU A 436 -21.34 1.73 -0.54
N LEU A 437 -20.60 1.90 -1.64
CA LEU A 437 -19.46 2.82 -1.71
C LEU A 437 -19.23 3.40 -3.10
N ASP A 438 -19.04 2.57 -4.13
CA ASP A 438 -18.42 3.08 -5.37
C ASP A 438 -19.30 4.07 -6.14
N ASN A 439 -20.62 3.96 -6.06
CA ASN A 439 -21.51 4.97 -6.65
C ASN A 439 -21.35 6.34 -5.97
N ASP A 440 -21.19 6.36 -4.64
CA ASP A 440 -20.92 7.60 -3.90
C ASP A 440 -19.50 8.11 -4.16
N LEU A 441 -18.53 7.22 -4.36
CA LEU A 441 -17.18 7.58 -4.77
C LEU A 441 -17.20 8.32 -6.12
N LEU A 442 -17.99 7.86 -7.10
CA LEU A 442 -18.16 8.55 -8.37
C LEU A 442 -18.73 9.95 -8.18
N GLU A 443 -19.74 10.10 -7.32
CA GLU A 443 -20.32 11.40 -7.00
C GLU A 443 -19.31 12.32 -6.31
N ILE A 444 -18.49 11.82 -5.39
CA ILE A 444 -17.41 12.56 -4.75
C ILE A 444 -16.45 13.13 -5.81
N LEU A 445 -15.93 12.28 -6.68
CA LEU A 445 -14.99 12.71 -7.73
C LEU A 445 -15.62 13.77 -8.64
N SER A 446 -16.83 13.48 -9.11
CA SER A 446 -17.59 14.30 -10.04
C SER A 446 -17.93 15.68 -9.46
N ALA A 447 -18.31 15.74 -8.18
CA ALA A 447 -18.59 16.99 -7.48
C ALA A 447 -17.33 17.85 -7.34
N TYR A 448 -16.16 17.27 -7.00
CA TYR A 448 -14.93 18.05 -6.91
C TYR A 448 -14.43 18.55 -8.28
N GLU A 449 -14.65 17.81 -9.36
CA GLU A 449 -14.39 18.30 -10.73
C GLU A 449 -15.27 19.51 -11.07
N ARG A 450 -16.52 19.54 -10.57
CA ARG A 450 -17.45 20.68 -10.72
C ARG A 450 -17.29 21.78 -9.67
N ASN A 451 -16.39 21.64 -8.70
CA ASN A 451 -16.28 22.50 -7.50
C ASN A 451 -17.58 22.59 -6.66
N GLU A 452 -18.28 21.47 -6.53
CA GLU A 452 -19.51 21.32 -5.75
C GLU A 452 -19.28 20.52 -4.46
N VAL A 453 -20.29 20.49 -3.58
CA VAL A 453 -20.31 19.61 -2.40
C VAL A 453 -20.91 18.25 -2.82
N PRO A 454 -20.23 17.12 -2.55
CA PRO A 454 -20.73 15.79 -2.90
C PRO A 454 -22.08 15.44 -2.25
N ASN A 455 -23.01 14.86 -3.02
CA ASN A 455 -24.28 14.34 -2.52
C ASN A 455 -24.26 12.82 -2.34
N VAL A 456 -23.67 12.35 -1.23
CA VAL A 456 -23.45 10.92 -0.96
C VAL A 456 -24.51 10.33 -0.02
N LYS A 457 -25.24 9.30 -0.47
CA LYS A 457 -26.40 8.74 0.25
C LYS A 457 -26.11 7.44 1.00
N SER A 458 -25.19 6.62 0.49
CA SER A 458 -24.77 5.36 1.11
C SER A 458 -23.73 5.54 2.22
N LEU A 459 -23.20 6.75 2.34
CA LEU A 459 -22.25 7.16 3.37
C LEU A 459 -22.92 7.97 4.48
N ILE A 460 -22.58 7.69 5.74
CA ILE A 460 -23.05 8.45 6.90
C ILE A 460 -22.00 9.52 7.24
N PRO A 461 -22.33 10.82 7.18
CA PRO A 461 -21.44 11.86 7.67
C PRO A 461 -21.22 11.73 9.17
N VAL A 462 -19.97 11.75 9.60
CA VAL A 462 -19.65 11.77 11.04
C VAL A 462 -19.95 13.17 11.57
N LYS A 463 -20.97 13.29 12.44
CA LYS A 463 -21.26 14.54 13.13
C LYS A 463 -20.09 14.89 14.05
N LYS A 464 -19.62 16.14 13.99
CA LYS A 464 -18.60 16.65 14.90
C LYS A 464 -19.08 16.46 16.34
N VAL A 465 -18.48 15.53 17.08
CA VAL A 465 -18.45 15.62 18.54
C VAL A 465 -17.27 16.56 18.81
N GLN A 466 -17.58 17.83 19.03
CA GLN A 466 -16.57 18.84 19.40
C GLN A 466 -16.08 18.61 20.82
#